data_AF-A0AAN4ZIU2-F1
#
_entry.id   AF-A0AAN4ZIU2-F1
#
_cell.length_a   1.000
_cell.length_b   1.000
_cell.length_c   1.000
_cell.angle_alpha   90.00
_cell.angle_beta   90.00
_cell.angle_gamma   90.00
#
_symmetry.space_group_name_H-M   'P 1'
#
loop_
_entity.id
_entity.type
_entity.pdbx_description
1 polymer ?
#
loop_
_entity_poly.entity_id
_entity_poly.type
_entity_poly.pdbx_seq_one_letter_code
_entity_poly.pdbx_strand_id
1 'polypeptide(L)'
;MYDDPIRKNIPVDLSGPEMENASLLGIHRDMVIYRMGLDAIKCPVIKQVTENVILLECGKVGCNVYNDDSTPLLYISYISLVFVLDTRTMEFLPPLEIEGYIIYYIVNVNNGIMTMKLGKKGHSNEECSATATLPFNYFEPRDEMDQLDHLTSAMQQLDDVDHEISLEGSLVHPSNITHQISTM
;
A
#
# COMPACT_ATOMS: atom_id res chain seq x y z
N MET A 1 12.52 -9.61 -6.81
CA MET A 1 11.25 -10.28 -6.44
C MET A 1 10.31 -10.03 -7.62
N TYR A 2 9.68 -11.05 -8.19
CA TYR A 2 8.78 -10.86 -9.34
C TYR A 2 7.38 -10.57 -8.82
N ASP A 3 6.89 -9.35 -9.02
CA ASP A 3 5.48 -9.04 -8.80
C ASP A 3 4.64 -9.79 -9.83
N ASP A 4 3.69 -10.58 -9.36
CA ASP A 4 2.79 -11.39 -10.18
C ASP A 4 1.40 -11.37 -9.51
N PRO A 5 0.41 -10.69 -10.12
CA PRO A 5 -0.94 -10.59 -9.57
C PRO A 5 -1.60 -11.95 -9.36
N ILE A 6 -1.35 -12.91 -10.26
CA ILE A 6 -1.94 -14.26 -10.19
C ILE A 6 -1.41 -14.98 -8.95
N ARG A 7 -0.09 -14.88 -8.68
CA ARG A 7 0.52 -15.50 -7.49
C ARG A 7 0.08 -14.84 -6.19
N LYS A 8 -0.33 -13.57 -6.23
CA LYS A 8 -0.91 -12.84 -5.09
C LYS A 8 -2.43 -12.99 -4.98
N ASN A 9 -3.07 -13.78 -5.86
CA ASN A 9 -4.53 -13.93 -5.94
C ASN A 9 -5.29 -12.61 -6.12
N ILE A 10 -4.69 -11.64 -6.80
CA ILE A 10 -5.33 -10.35 -7.11
C ILE A 10 -6.10 -10.53 -8.42
N PRO A 11 -7.43 -10.34 -8.44
CA PRO A 11 -8.20 -10.43 -9.67
C PRO A 11 -7.86 -9.24 -10.57
N VAL A 12 -7.49 -9.52 -11.82
CA VAL A 12 -7.15 -8.51 -12.82
C VAL A 12 -7.92 -8.81 -14.10
N ASP A 13 -8.75 -7.88 -14.54
CA ASP A 13 -9.34 -7.90 -15.88
C ASP A 13 -8.53 -6.97 -16.80
N LEU A 14 -7.89 -7.57 -17.81
CA LEU A 14 -7.04 -6.87 -18.79
C LEU A 14 -7.65 -6.86 -20.20
N SER A 15 -8.95 -7.15 -20.33
CA SER A 15 -9.60 -7.30 -21.63
C SER A 15 -9.84 -5.98 -22.39
N GLY A 16 -9.67 -4.83 -21.73
CA GLY A 16 -9.88 -3.50 -22.32
C GLY A 16 -8.78 -3.09 -23.32
N PRO A 17 -9.13 -2.38 -24.40
CA PRO A 17 -8.15 -1.91 -25.40
C PRO A 17 -7.09 -0.96 -24.80
N GLU A 18 -7.39 -0.27 -23.70
CA GLU A 18 -6.43 0.57 -22.97
C GLU A 18 -5.27 -0.20 -22.34
N MET A 19 -5.41 -1.52 -22.20
CA MET A 19 -4.35 -2.40 -21.70
C MET A 19 -3.46 -2.93 -22.84
N GLU A 20 -3.80 -2.64 -24.10
CA GLU A 20 -2.98 -3.01 -25.25
C GLU A 20 -1.65 -2.24 -25.17
N ASN A 21 -0.53 -2.99 -25.09
CA ASN A 21 0.83 -2.46 -24.87
C ASN A 21 1.14 -1.96 -23.45
N ALA A 22 0.25 -2.16 -22.49
CA ALA A 22 0.54 -1.91 -21.10
C ALA A 22 1.51 -2.98 -20.56
N SER A 23 2.46 -2.56 -19.71
CA SER A 23 3.46 -3.43 -19.09
C SER A 23 3.32 -3.39 -17.57
N LEU A 24 3.39 -4.54 -16.91
CA LEU A 24 3.34 -4.60 -15.45
C LEU A 24 4.55 -3.88 -14.87
N LEU A 25 4.30 -2.91 -13.98
CA LEU A 25 5.34 -2.14 -13.31
C LEU A 25 5.57 -2.63 -11.88
N GLY A 26 4.51 -3.07 -11.21
CA GLY A 26 4.59 -3.62 -9.86
C GLY A 26 3.22 -3.74 -9.21
N ILE A 27 3.23 -4.15 -7.93
CA ILE A 27 2.04 -4.23 -7.09
C ILE A 27 2.25 -3.36 -5.85
N HIS A 28 1.29 -2.51 -5.52
CA HIS A 28 1.32 -1.64 -4.34
C HIS A 28 -0.02 -1.76 -3.59
N ARG A 29 -0.01 -2.24 -2.35
CA ARG A 29 -1.22 -2.42 -1.51
C ARG A 29 -2.40 -3.04 -2.27
N ASP A 30 -2.16 -4.22 -2.84
CA ASP A 30 -3.13 -4.98 -3.65
C ASP A 30 -3.59 -4.32 -4.96
N MET A 31 -3.09 -3.13 -5.28
CA MET A 31 -3.28 -2.51 -6.59
C MET A 31 -2.16 -2.92 -7.54
N VAL A 32 -2.56 -3.35 -8.72
CA VAL A 32 -1.66 -3.69 -9.82
C VAL A 32 -1.42 -2.45 -10.65
N ILE A 33 -0.15 -2.09 -10.80
CA ILE A 33 0.25 -0.89 -11.53
C ILE A 33 0.82 -1.31 -12.87
N TYR A 34 0.15 -0.89 -13.94
CA TYR A 34 0.62 -1.02 -15.30
C TYR A 34 1.16 0.29 -15.81
N ARG A 35 2.08 0.22 -16.76
CA ARG A 35 2.67 1.36 -17.44
C ARG A 35 2.37 1.30 -18.93
N MET A 36 1.94 2.44 -19.48
CA MET A 36 1.88 2.69 -20.92
C MET A 36 2.85 3.81 -21.29
N GLY A 37 3.83 3.50 -22.14
CA GLY A 37 4.87 4.43 -22.57
C GLY A 37 4.44 5.26 -23.77
N LEU A 38 4.31 6.58 -23.60
CA LEU A 38 3.90 7.52 -24.65
C LEU A 38 5.01 8.53 -24.99
N ASP A 39 5.16 8.88 -26.27
CA ASP A 39 6.27 9.73 -26.74
C ASP A 39 6.12 11.21 -26.35
N ALA A 40 4.89 11.70 -26.19
CA ALA A 40 4.60 13.12 -26.01
C ALA A 40 4.25 13.51 -24.56
N ILE A 41 4.33 12.58 -23.60
CA ILE A 41 3.94 12.85 -22.22
C ILE A 41 5.07 13.50 -21.42
N LYS A 42 4.80 14.72 -20.91
CA LYS A 42 5.71 15.46 -20.03
C LYS A 42 5.49 15.16 -18.55
N CYS A 43 4.27 14.84 -18.15
CA CYS A 43 3.90 14.56 -16.77
C CYS A 43 3.11 13.26 -16.72
N PRO A 44 3.38 12.36 -15.75
CA PRO A 44 2.62 11.12 -15.63
C PRO A 44 1.13 11.41 -15.48
N VAL A 45 0.31 10.60 -16.13
CA VAL A 45 -1.15 10.61 -16.01
C VAL A 45 -1.56 9.26 -15.44
N ILE A 46 -2.51 9.28 -14.52
CA ILE A 46 -3.05 8.08 -13.89
C ILE A 46 -4.48 7.87 -14.36
N LYS A 47 -4.80 6.63 -14.72
CA LYS A 47 -6.16 6.17 -14.99
C LYS A 47 -6.47 4.98 -14.10
N GLN A 48 -7.57 5.04 -13.38
CA GLN A 48 -8.11 3.88 -12.69
C GLN A 48 -8.90 3.05 -13.70
N VAL A 49 -8.42 1.84 -14.00
CA VAL A 49 -9.04 0.93 -14.98
C VAL A 49 -10.10 0.08 -14.29
N THR A 50 -9.75 -0.46 -13.11
CA THR A 50 -10.67 -1.15 -12.20
C THR A 50 -10.34 -0.73 -10.76
N GLU A 51 -11.06 -1.27 -9.78
CA GLU A 51 -10.80 -1.01 -8.36
C GLU A 51 -9.33 -1.30 -7.97
N ASN A 52 -8.75 -2.38 -8.50
CA ASN A 52 -7.39 -2.84 -8.16
C ASN A 52 -6.38 -2.64 -9.29
N VAL A 53 -6.71 -1.92 -10.36
CA VAL A 53 -5.81 -1.75 -11.51
C VAL A 53 -5.63 -0.28 -11.84
N ILE A 54 -4.37 0.16 -11.77
CA ILE A 54 -3.94 1.52 -12.10
C ILE A 54 -3.11 1.46 -13.39
N LEU A 55 -3.46 2.31 -14.35
CA LEU A 55 -2.67 2.53 -15.56
C LEU A 55 -1.93 3.87 -15.46
N LEU A 56 -0.60 3.80 -15.42
CA LEU A 56 0.32 4.92 -15.44
C LEU A 56 0.76 5.20 -16.88
N GLU A 57 0.29 6.32 -17.42
CA GLU A 57 0.75 6.84 -18.70
C GLU A 57 1.93 7.79 -18.46
N CYS A 58 3.11 7.45 -18.95
CA CYS A 58 4.30 8.28 -18.78
C CYS A 58 5.23 8.18 -19.99
N GLY A 59 6.28 9.01 -20.03
CA GLY A 59 7.29 8.95 -21.07
C GLY A 59 7.90 7.55 -21.21
N LYS A 60 8.24 7.14 -22.43
CA LYS A 60 8.83 5.80 -22.71
C LYS A 60 10.15 5.52 -21.99
N VAL A 61 10.88 6.55 -21.56
CA VAL A 61 12.18 6.40 -20.88
C VAL A 61 12.15 7.13 -19.55
N GLY A 62 12.81 6.56 -18.54
CA GLY A 62 13.10 7.23 -17.27
C GLY A 62 11.92 7.35 -16.30
N CYS A 63 10.87 6.55 -16.49
CA CYS A 63 9.72 6.47 -15.60
C CYS A 63 9.83 5.19 -14.75
N ASN A 64 10.08 5.34 -13.46
CA ASN A 64 10.20 4.22 -12.51
C ASN A 64 9.27 4.45 -11.33
N VAL A 65 8.79 3.36 -10.73
CA VAL A 65 7.91 3.39 -9.57
C VAL A 65 8.56 2.68 -8.41
N TYR A 66 8.42 3.28 -7.23
CA TYR A 66 8.70 2.64 -5.95
C TYR A 66 7.37 2.26 -5.32
N ASN A 67 7.12 0.95 -5.26
CA ASN A 67 5.87 0.34 -4.83
C ASN A 67 5.98 -0.44 -3.52
N ASP A 68 7.17 -0.54 -2.92
CA ASP A 68 7.44 -1.27 -1.67
C ASP A 68 7.17 -0.43 -0.41
N ASP A 69 6.30 0.57 -0.54
CA ASP A 69 5.88 1.43 0.57
C ASP A 69 4.60 0.86 1.23
N SER A 70 4.54 0.88 2.57
CA SER A 70 3.35 0.47 3.32
C SER A 70 2.27 1.56 3.38
N THR A 71 2.64 2.81 3.14
CA THR A 71 1.72 3.96 3.09
C THR A 71 0.89 3.92 1.79
N PRO A 72 -0.21 4.67 1.69
CA PRO A 72 -1.00 4.76 0.45
C PRO A 72 -0.34 5.68 -0.61
N LEU A 73 0.97 5.90 -0.51
CA LEU A 73 1.69 6.81 -1.38
C LEU A 73 2.50 6.02 -2.38
N LEU A 74 2.21 6.24 -3.66
CA LEU A 74 2.96 5.68 -4.76
C LEU A 74 3.92 6.72 -5.33
N TYR A 75 5.22 6.43 -5.25
CA TYR A 75 6.27 7.34 -5.72
C TYR A 75 6.68 6.98 -7.15
N ILE A 76 6.58 7.95 -8.05
CA ILE A 76 6.92 7.83 -9.47
C ILE A 76 8.06 8.80 -9.78
N SER A 77 9.25 8.27 -10.05
CA SER A 77 10.37 9.09 -10.53
C SER A 77 10.31 9.24 -12.04
N TYR A 78 10.41 10.48 -12.53
CA TYR A 78 10.50 10.80 -13.94
C TYR A 78 11.49 11.94 -14.19
N ILE A 79 12.60 11.63 -14.87
CA ILE A 79 13.70 12.57 -15.16
C ILE A 79 14.25 13.19 -13.86
N SER A 80 13.91 14.43 -13.52
CA SER A 80 14.37 15.12 -12.30
C SER A 80 13.25 15.40 -11.31
N LEU A 81 12.08 14.80 -11.54
CA LEU A 81 10.88 14.98 -10.75
C LEU A 81 10.48 13.68 -10.06
N VAL A 82 9.98 13.79 -8.84
CA VAL A 82 9.24 12.74 -8.17
C VAL A 82 7.78 13.18 -8.07
N PHE A 83 6.90 12.42 -8.68
CA PHE A 83 5.46 12.54 -8.53
C PHE A 83 5.01 11.57 -7.44
N VAL A 84 4.09 12.02 -6.59
CA VAL A 84 3.56 11.18 -5.51
C VAL A 84 2.05 11.13 -5.65
N LEU A 85 1.52 9.94 -5.87
CA LEU A 85 0.10 9.67 -5.98
C LEU A 85 -0.40 9.17 -4.63
N ASP A 86 -1.41 9.81 -4.04
CA ASP A 86 -2.18 9.21 -2.95
C ASP A 86 -3.20 8.25 -3.58
N THR A 87 -2.99 6.95 -3.38
CA THR A 87 -3.81 5.91 -4.01
C THR A 87 -5.21 5.79 -3.40
N ARG A 88 -5.50 6.48 -2.29
CA ARG A 88 -6.85 6.54 -1.72
C ARG A 88 -7.71 7.56 -2.45
N THR A 89 -7.12 8.72 -2.77
CA THR A 89 -7.82 9.82 -3.44
C THR A 89 -7.63 9.80 -4.95
N MET A 90 -6.65 9.04 -5.44
CA MET A 90 -6.18 9.06 -6.82
C MET A 90 -5.71 10.44 -7.28
N GLU A 91 -5.25 11.28 -6.34
CA GLU A 91 -4.74 12.62 -6.60
C GLU A 91 -3.22 12.68 -6.46
N PHE A 92 -2.59 13.47 -7.33
CA PHE A 92 -1.17 13.76 -7.21
C PHE A 92 -0.92 14.87 -6.19
N LEU A 93 0.03 14.63 -5.29
CA LEU A 93 0.63 15.66 -4.45
C LEU A 93 1.54 16.58 -5.29
N PRO A 94 1.89 17.77 -4.78
CA PRO A 94 2.84 18.66 -5.44
C PRO A 94 4.15 17.93 -5.79
N PRO A 95 4.64 17.99 -7.04
CA PRO A 95 5.82 17.25 -7.45
C PRO A 95 7.08 17.77 -6.74
N LEU A 96 8.02 16.87 -6.46
CA LEU A 96 9.33 17.20 -5.88
C LEU A 96 10.36 17.27 -7.00
N GLU A 97 11.16 18.33 -7.02
CA GLU A 97 12.23 18.50 -8.01
C GLU A 97 13.61 18.30 -7.38
N ILE A 98 14.50 17.63 -8.11
CA ILE A 98 15.91 17.50 -7.78
C ILE A 98 16.74 18.27 -8.81
N GLU A 99 17.15 19.47 -8.43
CA GLU A 99 17.91 20.35 -9.31
C GLU A 99 19.28 19.74 -9.69
N GLY A 100 19.63 19.84 -10.97
CA GLY A 100 20.94 19.39 -11.47
C GLY A 100 21.12 17.87 -11.64
N TYR A 101 20.16 17.05 -11.21
CA TYR A 101 20.26 15.59 -11.28
C TYR A 101 19.10 14.95 -12.05
N ILE A 102 19.34 13.77 -12.59
CA ILE A 102 18.35 12.83 -13.12
C ILE A 102 18.22 11.70 -12.10
N ILE A 103 17.00 11.27 -11.85
CA ILE A 103 16.66 10.17 -10.95
C ILE A 103 16.65 8.89 -11.78
N TYR A 104 17.50 7.95 -11.43
CA TYR A 104 17.47 6.62 -12.02
C TYR A 104 16.38 5.77 -11.38
N TYR A 105 16.32 5.75 -10.05
CA TYR A 105 15.26 5.09 -9.31
C TYR A 105 15.28 5.51 -7.83
N ILE A 106 14.12 5.39 -7.19
CA ILE A 106 13.97 5.52 -5.75
C ILE A 106 14.32 4.17 -5.13
N VAL A 107 15.21 4.19 -4.14
CA VAL A 107 15.71 2.99 -3.46
C VAL A 107 14.83 2.66 -2.26
N ASN A 108 14.42 3.69 -1.51
CA ASN A 108 13.67 3.54 -0.27
C ASN A 108 12.98 4.85 0.08
N VAL A 109 11.81 4.76 0.72
CA VAL A 109 11.17 5.85 1.44
C VAL A 109 10.81 5.34 2.82
N ASN A 110 11.32 5.99 3.87
CA ASN A 110 11.08 5.58 5.25
C ASN A 110 11.06 6.79 6.17
N ASN A 111 10.04 6.93 7.02
CA ASN A 111 9.89 8.03 7.99
C ASN A 111 10.12 9.42 7.37
N GLY A 112 9.55 9.65 6.19
CA GLY A 112 9.71 10.92 5.46
C GLY A 112 11.09 11.14 4.85
N ILE A 113 11.99 10.14 4.87
CA ILE A 113 13.31 10.21 4.27
C ILE A 113 13.33 9.37 2.99
N MET A 114 13.60 10.02 1.86
CA MET A 114 13.69 9.40 0.54
C MET A 114 15.15 9.17 0.16
N THR A 115 15.49 7.95 -0.25
CA THR A 115 16.82 7.57 -0.77
C THR A 115 16.72 7.24 -2.25
N MET A 116 17.62 7.80 -3.06
CA MET A 116 17.57 7.69 -4.52
C MET A 116 18.95 7.40 -5.12
N LYS A 117 18.93 6.80 -6.31
CA LYS A 117 20.07 6.74 -7.22
C LYS A 117 19.91 7.82 -8.27
N LEU A 118 20.92 8.67 -8.37
CA LEU A 118 20.91 9.87 -9.20
C LEU A 118 22.09 9.85 -10.18
N GLY A 119 21.92 10.52 -11.31
CA GLY A 119 22.97 10.85 -12.26
C GLY A 119 23.03 12.36 -12.50
N LYS A 120 24.22 12.93 -12.62
CA LYS A 120 24.35 14.38 -12.88
C LYS A 120 23.91 14.71 -14.30
N LYS A 121 23.05 15.73 -14.48
CA LYS A 121 22.58 16.16 -15.82
C LYS A 121 23.78 16.48 -16.71
N GLY A 122 23.85 15.86 -17.89
CA GLY A 122 24.93 16.04 -18.86
C GLY A 122 26.17 15.15 -18.64
N HIS A 123 26.19 14.31 -17.61
CA HIS A 123 27.29 13.37 -17.34
C HIS A 123 26.75 11.94 -17.27
N SER A 124 27.03 11.13 -18.29
CA SER A 124 26.38 9.81 -18.46
C SER A 124 26.86 8.72 -17.49
N ASN A 125 27.99 8.92 -16.81
CA ASN A 125 28.67 7.86 -16.05
C ASN A 125 28.86 8.20 -14.56
N GLU A 126 28.37 9.34 -14.09
CA GLU A 126 28.47 9.73 -12.68
C GLU A 126 27.18 9.40 -11.96
N GLU A 127 27.16 8.25 -11.29
CA GLU A 127 26.06 7.85 -10.42
C GLU A 127 26.40 8.19 -8.96
N CYS A 128 25.43 8.73 -8.23
CA CYS A 128 25.52 8.93 -6.79
C CYS A 128 24.27 8.42 -6.08
N SER A 129 24.44 8.12 -4.79
CA SER A 129 23.32 7.91 -3.87
C SER A 129 23.08 9.18 -3.09
N ALA A 130 21.84 9.62 -3.04
CA ALA A 130 21.43 10.78 -2.26
C ALA A 130 20.25 10.42 -1.37
N THR A 131 20.15 11.14 -0.26
CA THR A 131 19.07 11.02 0.69
C THR A 131 18.56 12.42 1.00
N ALA A 132 17.24 12.59 1.01
CA ALA A 132 16.60 13.87 1.30
C ALA A 132 15.39 13.65 2.20
N THR A 133 15.18 14.56 3.14
CA THR A 133 13.94 14.63 3.92
C THR A 133 12.85 15.26 3.05
N LEU A 134 11.68 14.65 3.05
CA LEU A 134 10.48 15.21 2.40
C LEU A 134 10.10 16.53 3.08
N PRO A 135 9.46 17.47 2.34
CA PRO A 135 9.01 18.72 2.93
C PRO A 135 8.13 18.49 4.16
N PHE A 136 8.18 19.42 5.12
CA PHE A 136 7.30 19.37 6.28
C PHE A 136 5.83 19.38 5.84
N ASN A 137 5.01 18.51 6.42
CA ASN A 137 3.61 18.29 6.05
C ASN A 137 3.40 17.93 4.57
N TYR A 138 4.39 17.33 3.91
CA TYR A 138 4.23 16.89 2.52
C TYR A 138 3.12 15.85 2.37
N PHE A 139 2.98 14.99 3.38
CA PHE A 139 1.77 14.23 3.65
C PHE A 139 1.52 14.27 5.15
N GLU A 140 0.26 14.39 5.56
CA GLU A 140 -0.11 14.17 6.95
C GLU A 140 -0.19 12.65 7.17
N PRO A 141 0.59 12.08 8.10
CA PRO A 141 0.36 10.72 8.55
C PRO A 141 -1.05 10.70 9.15
N ARG A 142 -2.03 10.11 8.47
CA ARG A 142 -3.35 9.86 9.04
C ARG A 142 -3.32 8.68 10.03
N ASP A 143 -2.23 8.57 10.79
CA ASP A 143 -1.96 7.47 11.72
C ASP A 143 -2.98 7.43 12.87
N GLU A 144 -3.72 8.52 13.12
CA GLU A 144 -4.69 8.55 14.21
C GLU A 144 -6.05 7.91 13.86
N MET A 145 -6.42 7.79 12.58
CA MET A 145 -7.72 7.21 12.20
C MET A 145 -7.66 5.68 12.01
N ASP A 146 -6.59 5.17 11.39
CA ASP A 146 -6.43 3.73 11.18
C ASP A 146 -6.14 2.97 12.50
N GLN A 147 -5.51 3.63 13.50
CA GLN A 147 -5.37 3.06 14.84
C GLN A 147 -6.70 3.03 15.61
N LEU A 148 -7.59 4.01 15.39
CA LEU A 148 -8.89 4.06 16.03
C LEU A 148 -9.83 2.97 15.50
N ASP A 149 -9.78 2.67 14.20
CA ASP A 149 -10.61 1.61 13.59
C ASP A 149 -10.21 0.21 14.08
N HIS A 150 -8.91 -0.04 14.29
CA HIS A 150 -8.42 -1.26 14.92
C HIS A 150 -8.81 -1.37 16.40
N LEU A 151 -8.76 -0.27 17.15
CA LEU A 151 -9.20 -0.23 18.55
C LEU A 151 -10.72 -0.42 18.68
N THR A 152 -11.51 0.21 17.80
CA THR A 152 -12.97 0.11 17.79
C THR A 152 -13.41 -1.31 17.44
N SER A 153 -12.77 -1.93 16.44
CA SER A 153 -13.04 -3.33 16.08
C SER A 153 -12.67 -4.31 17.20
N ALA A 154 -11.58 -4.06 17.94
CA ALA A 154 -11.17 -4.88 19.08
C ALA A 154 -12.11 -4.70 20.29
N MET A 155 -12.60 -3.48 20.53
CA MET A 155 -13.58 -3.21 21.60
C MET A 155 -14.93 -3.86 21.31
N GLN A 156 -15.38 -3.86 20.05
CA GLN A 156 -16.65 -4.46 19.66
C GLN A 156 -16.66 -6.00 19.76
N GLN A 157 -15.49 -6.65 19.59
CA GLN A 157 -15.34 -8.08 19.84
C GLN A 157 -15.37 -8.45 21.33
N LEU A 158 -15.09 -7.52 22.25
CA LEU A 158 -15.15 -7.79 23.69
C LEU A 158 -16.59 -7.74 24.23
N ASP A 159 -17.44 -6.85 23.69
CA ASP A 159 -18.85 -6.76 24.09
C ASP A 159 -19.66 -8.02 23.72
N ASP A 160 -19.28 -8.72 22.64
CA ASP A 160 -19.94 -9.97 22.23
C ASP A 160 -19.59 -11.17 23.13
N VAL A 161 -18.46 -11.13 23.86
CA VAL A 161 -18.04 -12.23 24.75
C VAL A 161 -18.83 -12.24 26.06
N ASP A 162 -19.29 -11.07 26.54
CA ASP A 162 -20.06 -10.96 27.79
C ASP A 162 -21.52 -11.40 27.63
N HIS A 163 -22.01 -11.65 26.41
CA HIS A 163 -23.37 -12.17 26.16
C HIS A 163 -23.45 -13.70 26.06
N GLU A 164 -22.33 -14.42 25.99
CA GLU A 164 -22.34 -15.89 25.88
C GLU A 164 -22.20 -16.63 27.24
N ILE A 165 -22.00 -15.92 28.36
CA ILE A 165 -21.74 -16.54 29.69
C ILE A 165 -23.00 -16.66 30.58
N SER A 166 -24.20 -16.30 30.11
CA SER A 166 -25.42 -16.26 30.97
C SER A 166 -26.40 -17.46 30.89
N LEU A 167 -26.05 -18.61 30.29
CA LEU A 167 -27.01 -19.71 30.10
C LEU A 167 -26.54 -21.14 30.45
N GLU A 168 -25.71 -21.35 31.49
CA GLU A 168 -25.54 -22.69 32.08
C GLU A 168 -25.47 -22.64 33.61
N GLY A 169 -26.62 -22.41 34.25
CA GLY A 169 -26.77 -22.41 35.71
C GLY A 169 -28.05 -23.09 36.19
N SER A 170 -28.45 -24.21 35.59
CA SER A 170 -29.61 -24.98 36.03
C SER A 170 -29.20 -26.11 36.99
N LEU A 171 -29.36 -25.81 38.28
CA LEU A 171 -29.72 -26.67 39.41
C LEU A 171 -29.66 -28.20 39.19
N VAL A 172 -28.70 -28.85 39.85
CA VAL A 172 -28.80 -30.28 40.23
C VAL A 172 -28.81 -30.37 41.76
N HIS A 173 -30.00 -30.68 42.31
CA HIS A 173 -30.19 -31.04 43.71
C HIS A 173 -29.57 -32.42 43.99
N PRO A 174 -28.74 -32.59 45.03
CA PRO A 174 -28.31 -33.91 45.46
C PRO A 174 -29.38 -34.58 46.33
N SER A 175 -29.94 -35.68 45.83
CA SER A 175 -30.84 -36.57 46.56
C SER A 175 -30.06 -37.37 47.62
N ASN A 176 -30.53 -37.30 48.86
CA ASN A 176 -30.07 -38.11 49.99
C ASN A 176 -30.15 -39.62 49.69
N ILE A 177 -29.04 -40.34 49.87
CA ILE A 177 -29.02 -41.81 49.96
C ILE A 177 -28.79 -42.20 51.41
N THR A 178 -29.85 -42.72 52.04
CA THR A 178 -29.84 -43.33 53.37
C THR A 178 -29.54 -44.82 53.21
N HIS A 179 -28.39 -45.29 53.69
CA HIS A 179 -28.12 -46.73 53.84
C HIS A 179 -28.36 -47.15 55.30
N GLN A 180 -29.35 -48.03 55.49
CA GLN A 180 -29.52 -48.85 56.69
C GLN A 180 -28.46 -49.96 56.69
N ILE A 181 -27.75 -50.12 57.81
CA ILE A 181 -26.94 -51.30 58.10
C ILE A 181 -27.71 -52.12 59.12
N SER A 182 -28.06 -53.35 58.75
CA SER A 182 -28.65 -54.36 59.62
C SER A 182 -27.55 -55.28 60.15
N THR A 183 -27.61 -55.53 61.45
CA THR A 183 -26.78 -56.45 62.24
C THR A 183 -27.04 -57.92 61.90
N MET A 184 -25.97 -58.73 61.84
CA MET A 184 -25.85 -60.04 62.48
C MET A 184 -24.39 -60.31 62.85
#